data_AF-A0A1H3N7C2-F1
#
_entry.id   AF-A0A1H3N7C2-F1
#
_cell.length_a   1.000
_cell.length_b   1.000
_cell.length_c   1.000
_cell.angle_alpha   90.00
_cell.angle_beta   90.00
_cell.angle_gamma   90.00
#
_symmetry.space_group_name_H-M   'P 1'
#
loop_
_entity.id
_entity.type
_entity.pdbx_description
1 polymer ?
#
loop_
_entity_poly.entity_id
_entity_poly.type
_entity_poly.pdbx_seq_one_letter_code
_entity_poly.pdbx_strand_id
1 'polypeptide(L)'
;MSRKKHYHSISDIVAAVYCEQKLIFDRDLGDALPLPIRKKAAEGTLEHQRFAMESQRAAIDKRCFIASSIYGIDSIEVVTLRKWRDDVLLQSKMGCLFVYGYYRLSPCMVSVMAHQTWLVSLARAGLDWWLAVLDKKVNK
;
A
#
# COMPACT_ATOMS: atom_id res chain seq x y z
N MET A 1 32.59 -19.61 -0.27
CA MET A 1 32.46 -18.43 -1.15
C MET A 1 31.03 -18.38 -1.67
N SER A 2 30.24 -17.37 -1.29
CA SER A 2 28.83 -17.26 -1.68
C SER A 2 28.72 -16.79 -3.13
N ARG A 3 28.15 -17.62 -4.02
CA ARG A 3 27.92 -17.29 -5.43
C ARG A 3 26.80 -16.25 -5.49
N LYS A 4 27.12 -15.01 -5.88
CA LYS A 4 26.09 -13.97 -6.09
C LYS A 4 25.15 -14.43 -7.21
N LYS A 5 23.84 -14.37 -6.96
CA LYS A 5 22.82 -14.65 -7.98
C LYS A 5 22.81 -13.49 -8.99
N HIS A 6 22.91 -13.82 -10.27
CA HIS A 6 22.77 -12.87 -11.37
C HIS A 6 21.33 -12.90 -11.86
N TYR A 7 20.67 -11.74 -11.89
CA TYR A 7 19.30 -11.61 -12.37
C TYR A 7 19.32 -10.90 -13.72
N HIS A 8 18.58 -11.44 -14.70
CA HIS A 8 18.36 -10.80 -15.99
C HIS A 8 16.98 -10.15 -16.00
N SER A 9 16.86 -8.97 -16.61
CA SER A 9 15.54 -8.39 -16.83
C SER A 9 14.78 -9.22 -17.87
N ILE A 10 13.45 -9.22 -17.79
CA ILE A 10 12.61 -9.88 -18.80
C ILE A 10 12.90 -9.28 -20.18
N SER A 11 13.14 -7.97 -20.26
CA SER A 11 13.50 -7.28 -21.49
C SER A 11 14.79 -7.82 -22.12
N ASP A 12 15.82 -8.13 -21.32
CA ASP A 12 17.08 -8.70 -21.82
C ASP A 12 16.89 -10.09 -22.40
N ILE A 13 16.08 -10.92 -21.73
CA ILE A 13 15.76 -12.28 -22.20
C ILE A 13 14.99 -12.19 -23.52
N VAL A 14 13.98 -11.32 -23.57
CA VAL A 14 13.16 -11.12 -24.78
C VAL A 14 14.00 -10.57 -25.94
N ALA A 15 14.93 -9.64 -25.68
CA ALA A 15 15.82 -9.10 -26.70
C ALA A 15 16.71 -10.20 -27.31
N ALA A 16 17.20 -11.14 -26.49
CA ALA A 16 17.98 -12.28 -26.97
C ALA A 16 17.16 -13.22 -27.87
N VAL A 17 15.87 -13.41 -27.58
CA VAL A 17 14.96 -14.23 -28.38
C VAL A 17 14.54 -13.53 -29.67
N TYR A 18 14.36 -12.20 -29.64
CA TYR A 18 13.88 -11.45 -30.79
C TYR A 18 14.97 -11.26 -31.85
N CYS A 19 16.17 -10.86 -31.43
CA CYS A 19 17.32 -10.72 -32.33
C CYS A 19 18.63 -10.81 -31.53
N GLU A 20 19.23 -12.00 -31.55
CA GLU A 20 20.51 -12.30 -30.90
C GLU A 20 21.64 -11.35 -31.31
N GLN A 21 21.74 -11.04 -32.60
CA GLN A 21 22.80 -10.21 -33.13
C GLN A 21 22.67 -8.76 -32.66
N LYS A 22 21.44 -8.24 -32.60
CA LYS A 22 21.17 -6.92 -32.05
C LYS A 22 21.58 -6.83 -30.57
N LEU A 23 21.27 -7.86 -29.76
CA LEU A 23 21.66 -7.91 -28.35
C LEU A 23 23.19 -7.81 -28.17
N ILE A 24 23.96 -8.48 -29.04
CA ILE A 24 25.42 -8.41 -29.03
C ILE A 24 25.88 -6.99 -29.36
N PHE A 25 25.33 -6.38 -30.41
CA PHE A 25 25.68 -5.00 -30.76
C PHE A 25 25.30 -3.98 -29.69
N ASP A 26 24.11 -4.08 -29.10
CA ASP A 26 23.66 -3.18 -28.03
C ASP A 26 24.56 -3.31 -26.78
N ARG A 27 25.14 -4.50 -26.53
CA ARG A 27 26.11 -4.73 -25.44
C ARG A 27 27.48 -4.14 -25.75
N ASP A 28 28.00 -4.39 -26.94
CA ASP A 28 29.40 -4.08 -27.29
C ASP A 28 29.56 -2.62 -27.71
N LEU A 29 28.57 -2.07 -28.42
CA LEU A 29 28.58 -0.70 -28.97
C LEU A 29 27.70 0.26 -28.16
N GLY A 30 26.89 -0.27 -27.25
CA GLY A 30 25.86 0.48 -26.56
C GLY A 30 24.57 0.57 -27.39
N ASP A 31 23.48 0.87 -26.71
CA ASP A 31 22.16 0.94 -27.32
C ASP A 31 22.04 2.13 -28.30
N ALA A 32 21.86 1.84 -29.58
CA ALA A 32 21.74 2.81 -30.66
C ALA A 32 20.30 3.28 -30.93
N LEU A 33 19.39 3.17 -29.95
CA LEU A 33 18.00 3.62 -30.07
C LEU A 33 17.89 5.06 -30.62
N PRO A 34 17.14 5.28 -31.71
CA PRO A 34 16.83 6.62 -32.21
C PRO A 34 16.14 7.48 -31.14
N LEU A 35 16.42 8.79 -31.14
CA LEU A 35 15.80 9.78 -30.26
C LEU A 35 14.26 9.64 -30.12
N PRO A 36 13.47 9.45 -31.19
CA PRO A 36 12.02 9.31 -31.04
C PRO A 36 11.59 8.06 -30.24
N ILE A 37 12.34 6.96 -30.30
CA ILE A 37 12.03 5.75 -29.52
C ILE A 37 12.40 5.97 -28.05
N ARG A 38 13.57 6.58 -27.79
CA ARG A 38 13.99 6.92 -26.42
C ARG A 38 12.98 7.83 -25.72
N LYS A 39 12.44 8.82 -26.43
CA LYS A 39 11.42 9.73 -25.89
C LYS A 39 10.16 8.97 -25.47
N LYS A 40 9.64 8.08 -26.32
CA LYS A 40 8.46 7.24 -25.99
C LYS A 40 8.72 6.31 -24.80
N ALA A 41 9.92 5.71 -24.72
CA ALA A 41 10.29 4.89 -23.58
C ALA A 41 10.33 5.68 -22.27
N ALA A 42 10.90 6.90 -22.30
CA ALA A 42 10.93 7.81 -21.16
C ALA A 42 9.50 8.22 -20.73
N GLU A 43 8.65 8.59 -21.69
CA GLU A 43 7.22 8.88 -21.44
C GLU A 43 6.53 7.69 -20.77
N GLY A 44 6.74 6.47 -21.29
CA GLY A 44 6.24 5.24 -20.66
C GLY A 44 6.71 5.06 -19.23
N THR A 45 8.00 5.26 -18.94
CA THR A 45 8.53 5.15 -17.58
C THR A 45 7.95 6.18 -16.61
N LEU A 46 7.67 7.40 -17.06
CA LEU A 46 7.02 8.42 -16.25
C LEU A 46 5.58 8.04 -15.89
N GLU A 47 4.83 7.52 -16.85
CA GLU A 47 3.46 7.06 -16.59
C GLU A 47 3.44 5.86 -15.61
N HIS A 48 4.39 4.94 -15.72
CA HIS A 48 4.51 3.83 -14.75
C HIS A 48 4.78 4.35 -13.33
N GLN A 49 5.67 5.34 -13.18
CA GLN A 49 5.94 5.98 -11.89
C GLN A 49 4.70 6.69 -11.35
N ARG A 50 3.94 7.38 -12.21
CA ARG A 50 2.70 8.05 -11.84
C ARG A 50 1.65 7.06 -11.31
N PHE A 51 1.42 5.95 -12.02
CA PHE A 51 0.51 4.88 -11.59
C PHE A 51 0.94 4.21 -10.28
N ALA A 52 2.25 3.98 -10.09
CA ALA A 52 2.77 3.42 -8.86
C ALA A 52 2.53 4.36 -7.67
N MET A 53 2.76 5.66 -7.84
CA MET A 53 2.47 6.66 -6.81
C MET A 53 0.97 6.78 -6.52
N GLU A 54 0.11 6.71 -7.53
CA GLU A 54 -1.35 6.74 -7.34
C GLU A 54 -1.84 5.52 -6.58
N SER A 55 -1.36 4.33 -6.93
CA SER A 55 -1.68 3.08 -6.23
C SER A 55 -1.20 3.11 -4.78
N GLN A 56 0.01 3.64 -4.54
CA GLN A 56 0.51 3.86 -3.18
C GLN A 56 -0.33 4.90 -2.43
N ARG A 57 -0.75 6.01 -3.05
CA ARG A 57 -1.62 7.01 -2.41
C ARG A 57 -2.98 6.42 -2.03
N ALA A 58 -3.57 5.58 -2.90
CA ALA A 58 -4.79 4.86 -2.58
C ALA A 58 -4.59 3.87 -1.41
N ALA A 59 -3.44 3.18 -1.35
CA ALA A 59 -3.09 2.30 -0.24
C ALA A 59 -2.71 3.06 1.05
N ILE A 60 -2.27 4.32 0.95
CA ILE A 60 -1.85 5.22 2.04
C ILE A 60 -3.04 6.04 2.57
N ASP A 61 -4.29 5.59 2.44
CA ASP A 61 -5.37 6.17 3.26
C ASP A 61 -5.28 5.69 4.72
N LYS A 62 -4.23 6.15 5.41
CA LYS A 62 -3.80 5.80 6.78
C LYS A 62 -4.75 6.29 7.86
N ARG A 63 -5.93 6.79 7.53
CA ARG A 63 -6.73 7.63 8.43
C ARG A 63 -7.19 6.99 9.74
N CYS A 64 -7.03 5.68 10.00
CA CYS A 64 -7.40 5.02 11.27
C CYS A 64 -6.64 5.53 12.52
N PHE A 65 -6.99 6.72 13.00
CA PHE A 65 -6.28 7.48 14.03
C PHE A 65 -6.31 6.80 15.40
N ILE A 66 -7.46 6.25 15.82
CA ILE A 66 -7.59 5.58 17.12
C ILE A 66 -6.78 4.29 17.14
N ALA A 67 -6.90 3.44 16.10
CA ALA A 67 -6.16 2.19 16.02
C ALA A 67 -4.63 2.44 15.96
N SER A 68 -4.17 3.40 15.15
CA SER A 68 -2.76 3.74 15.06
C SER A 68 -2.20 4.35 16.35
N SER A 69 -3.02 5.03 17.16
CA SER A 69 -2.60 5.54 18.47
C SER A 69 -2.45 4.45 19.55
N ILE A 70 -3.19 3.34 19.45
CA ILE A 70 -3.21 2.26 20.46
C ILE A 70 -2.22 1.13 20.14
N TYR A 71 -2.12 0.71 18.87
CA TYR A 71 -1.30 -0.44 18.44
C TYR A 71 -0.04 -0.04 17.65
N GLY A 72 0.04 1.20 17.15
CA GLY A 72 1.10 1.65 16.24
C GLY A 72 0.69 1.61 14.78
N ILE A 73 1.45 2.29 13.90
CA ILE A 73 1.05 2.52 12.49
C ILE A 73 1.13 1.23 11.65
N ASP A 74 2.06 0.33 11.96
CA ASP A 74 2.40 -0.86 11.17
C ASP A 74 1.98 -2.18 11.84
N SER A 75 1.06 -2.13 12.80
CA SER A 75 0.57 -3.33 13.46
C SER A 75 -0.41 -4.12 12.55
N ILE A 76 -0.41 -5.45 12.67
CA ILE A 76 -1.26 -6.35 11.86
C ILE A 76 -2.74 -6.07 12.12
N GLU A 77 -3.09 -5.74 13.36
CA GLU A 77 -4.44 -5.40 13.80
C GLU A 77 -4.98 -4.19 13.05
N VAL A 78 -4.13 -3.18 12.85
CA VAL A 78 -4.52 -1.94 12.15
C VAL A 78 -4.71 -2.21 10.65
N VAL A 79 -3.90 -3.09 10.05
CA VAL A 79 -4.09 -3.52 8.66
C VAL A 79 -5.42 -4.25 8.49
N THR A 80 -5.77 -5.16 9.41
CA THR A 80 -7.06 -5.87 9.39
C THR A 80 -8.25 -4.92 9.54
N LEU A 81 -8.17 -3.96 10.46
CA LEU A 81 -9.22 -2.94 10.64
C LEU A 81 -9.36 -2.02 9.42
N ARG A 82 -8.25 -1.62 8.77
CA ARG A 82 -8.29 -0.85 7.52
C ARG A 82 -8.99 -1.63 6.42
N LYS A 83 -8.63 -2.90 6.23
CA LYS A 83 -9.26 -3.76 5.23
C LYS A 83 -10.76 -3.91 5.45
N TRP A 84 -11.19 -4.13 6.69
CA TRP A 84 -12.62 -4.20 7.02
C TRP A 84 -13.36 -2.87 6.77
N ARG A 85 -12.74 -1.73 7.09
CA ARG A 85 -13.31 -0.41 6.80
C ARG A 85 -13.56 -0.26 5.29
N ASP A 86 -12.57 -0.60 4.48
CA ASP A 86 -12.63 -0.41 3.04
C ASP A 86 -13.60 -1.39 2.36
N ASP A 87 -13.59 -2.66 2.78
CA ASP A 87 -14.44 -3.70 2.20
C ASP A 87 -15.92 -3.62 2.65
N VAL A 88 -16.20 -3.20 3.90
CA VAL A 88 -17.55 -3.25 4.49
C VAL A 88 -18.16 -1.87 4.71
N LEU A 89 -17.41 -0.90 5.24
CA LEU A 89 -17.94 0.41 5.59
C LEU A 89 -18.06 1.33 4.37
N LEU A 90 -17.08 1.31 3.46
CA LEU A 90 -17.15 2.13 2.25
C LEU A 90 -18.12 1.58 1.19
N GLN A 91 -18.49 0.30 1.26
CA GLN A 91 -19.44 -0.29 0.34
C GLN A 91 -20.89 0.20 0.56
N SER A 92 -21.19 0.76 1.74
CA SER A 92 -22.53 1.25 2.09
C SER A 92 -22.56 2.75 2.40
N LYS A 93 -23.61 3.46 1.95
CA LYS A 93 -23.76 4.91 2.22
C LYS A 93 -23.84 5.24 3.71
N MET A 94 -24.44 4.35 4.52
CA MET A 94 -24.49 4.49 5.97
C MET A 94 -23.11 4.30 6.62
N GLY A 95 -22.33 3.33 6.14
CA GLY A 95 -20.96 3.13 6.60
C GLY A 95 -20.06 4.33 6.29
N CYS A 96 -20.24 4.95 5.12
CA CYS A 96 -19.52 6.18 4.77
C CYS A 96 -19.83 7.34 5.74
N LEU A 97 -21.10 7.53 6.10
CA LEU A 97 -21.50 8.56 7.09
C LEU A 97 -20.94 8.27 8.49
N PHE A 98 -20.90 7.00 8.89
CA PHE A 98 -20.29 6.56 10.15
C PHE A 98 -18.79 6.85 10.19
N VAL A 99 -18.05 6.54 9.11
CA VAL A 99 -16.62 6.84 8.98
C VAL A 99 -16.37 8.35 9.04
N TYR A 100 -17.22 9.16 8.42
CA TYR A 100 -17.10 10.61 8.46
C TYR A 100 -17.28 11.15 9.89
N GLY A 101 -18.30 10.68 10.61
CA GLY A 101 -18.51 11.02 12.02
C GLY A 101 -17.33 10.59 12.91
N TYR A 102 -16.85 9.36 12.70
CA TYR A 102 -15.67 8.82 13.37
C TYR A 102 -14.44 9.71 13.18
N TYR A 103 -14.10 10.11 11.95
CA TYR A 103 -12.94 10.97 11.70
C TYR A 103 -13.10 12.39 12.24
N ARG A 104 -14.33 12.90 12.34
CA ARG A 104 -14.58 14.23 12.91
C ARG A 104 -14.45 14.24 14.43
N LEU A 105 -14.84 13.15 15.09
CA LEU A 105 -14.79 13.00 16.55
C LEU A 105 -13.42 12.51 17.04
N SER A 106 -12.71 11.75 16.21
CA SER A 106 -11.43 11.13 16.56
C SER A 106 -10.37 12.08 17.13
N PRO A 107 -10.07 13.26 16.56
CA PRO A 107 -9.04 14.15 17.12
C PRO A 107 -9.39 14.66 18.52
N CYS A 108 -10.68 14.90 18.78
CA CYS A 108 -11.15 15.29 20.11
C CYS A 108 -10.99 14.13 21.11
N MET A 109 -11.39 12.92 20.72
CA MET A 109 -11.25 11.73 21.56
C MET A 109 -9.78 11.44 21.91
N VAL A 110 -8.86 11.55 20.94
CA VAL A 110 -7.43 11.29 21.15
C VAL A 110 -6.83 12.30 22.12
N SER A 111 -7.21 13.58 22.03
CA SER A 111 -6.76 14.61 22.98
C SER A 111 -7.23 14.33 24.41
N VAL A 112 -8.43 13.79 24.58
CA VAL A 112 -8.98 13.40 25.89
C VAL A 112 -8.31 12.12 26.40
N MET A 113 -8.10 11.13 25.53
CA MET A 113 -7.42 9.88 25.86
C MET A 113 -5.96 10.09 26.27
N ALA A 114 -5.28 11.11 25.72
CA ALA A 114 -3.92 11.46 26.13
C ALA A 114 -3.82 11.89 27.60
N HIS A 115 -4.89 12.44 28.18
CA HIS A 115 -4.95 12.84 29.59
C HIS A 115 -5.49 11.75 30.51
N GLN A 116 -6.16 10.73 29.96
CA GLN A 116 -6.94 9.74 30.70
C GLN A 116 -6.59 8.32 30.24
N THR A 117 -5.64 7.69 30.92
CA THR A 117 -5.12 6.35 30.59
C THR A 117 -6.16 5.24 30.68
N TRP A 118 -7.16 5.38 31.56
CA TRP A 118 -8.26 4.42 31.68
C TRP A 118 -9.11 4.33 30.40
N LEU A 119 -9.28 5.45 29.70
CA LEU A 119 -10.05 5.53 28.45
C LEU A 119 -9.33 4.81 27.30
N VAL A 120 -7.99 4.85 27.30
CA VAL A 120 -7.14 4.08 26.38
C VAL A 120 -7.31 2.59 26.60
N SER A 121 -7.29 2.13 27.85
CA SER A 121 -7.50 0.72 28.18
C SER A 121 -8.90 0.22 27.79
N LEU A 122 -9.94 1.04 28.01
CA LEU A 122 -11.30 0.72 27.59
C LEU A 122 -11.41 0.63 26.06
N ALA A 123 -10.84 1.59 25.35
CA ALA A 123 -10.85 1.60 23.89
C ALA A 123 -10.05 0.42 23.30
N ARG A 124 -8.94 0.04 23.93
CA ARG A 124 -8.16 -1.15 23.55
C ARG A 124 -8.98 -2.43 23.73
N ALA A 125 -9.64 -2.60 24.88
CA ALA A 125 -10.52 -3.75 25.12
C ALA A 125 -11.69 -3.81 24.12
N GLY A 126 -12.27 -2.65 23.76
CA GLY A 126 -13.30 -2.56 22.73
C GLY A 126 -12.78 -2.94 21.34
N LEU A 127 -11.59 -2.46 20.95
CA LEU A 127 -10.95 -2.82 19.69
C LEU A 127 -10.54 -4.30 19.64
N ASP A 128 -9.99 -4.85 20.72
CA ASP A 128 -9.61 -6.27 20.81
C ASP A 128 -10.84 -7.18 20.68
N TRP A 129 -11.95 -6.83 21.34
CA TRP A 129 -13.22 -7.54 21.16
C TRP A 129 -13.71 -7.46 19.72
N TRP A 130 -13.64 -6.27 19.11
CA TRP A 130 -14.04 -6.06 17.73
C TRP A 130 -13.18 -6.89 16.76
N LEU A 131 -11.86 -6.91 16.96
CA LEU A 131 -10.91 -7.71 16.19
C LEU A 131 -11.21 -9.20 16.31
N ALA A 132 -11.51 -9.69 17.52
CA ALA A 132 -11.90 -11.09 17.73
C ALA A 132 -13.19 -11.45 16.99
N VAL A 133 -14.15 -10.53 16.91
CA VAL A 133 -15.38 -10.71 16.12
C VAL A 133 -15.09 -10.71 14.61
N LEU A 134 -14.16 -9.85 14.15
CA LEU A 134 -13.76 -9.79 12.74
C LEU A 134 -12.98 -11.01 12.29
N ASP A 135 -12.04 -11.49 13.09
CA ASP A 135 -11.25 -12.70 12.81
C ASP A 135 -12.17 -13.91 12.63
N LYS A 136 -13.20 -14.02 13.49
CA LYS A 136 -14.23 -15.05 13.40
C LYS A 136 -15.08 -14.99 12.12
N LYS A 137 -15.17 -13.82 11.49
CA LYS A 137 -15.94 -13.60 10.25
C LYS A 137 -15.08 -13.79 8.99
N VAL A 138 -13.76 -13.60 9.09
CA VAL A 138 -12.79 -13.88 8.02
C VAL A 138 -12.51 -15.38 7.87
N ASN A 139 -12.61 -16.14 8.97
CA ASN A 139 -12.32 -17.58 9.02
C ASN A 139 -13.56 -18.48 8.80
N LYS A 140 -14.66 -17.94 8.27
CA LYS A 140 -15.90 -18.66 7.96
C LYS A 140 -16.30 -18.39 6.52
#